data_AF-A0A9W4W2W3-F1
#
_entry.id   AF-A0A9W4W2W3-F1
#
_cell.length_a   1.000
_cell.length_b   1.000
_cell.length_c   1.000
_cell.angle_alpha   90.00
_cell.angle_beta   90.00
_cell.angle_gamma   90.00
#
_symmetry.space_group_name_H-M   'P 1'
#
loop_
_entity.id
_entity.type
_entity.pdbx_description
1 polymer ?
#
loop_
_entity_poly.entity_id
_entity_poly.type
_entity_poly.pdbx_seq_one_letter_code
_entity_poly.pdbx_strand_id
1 'polypeptide(L)'
;MAYILKRRVDYKANQSVLAVSLPVLITDKGILVSHLRFLYTKRNKSQSWLERNVFAVEQLLKFMNAHSSTFTSATELLRSFVDVLCFGSIDDSQNDPSNLYWSPRKVEDVNVTILMKSMDMIFLT
;
A
#
# COMPACT_ATOMS: atom_id res chain seq x y z
N MET A 1 -3.59 -6.01 -12.59
CA MET A 1 -3.02 -4.65 -12.70
C MET A 1 -1.66 -4.74 -13.36
N ALA A 2 -1.37 -3.91 -14.36
CA ALA A 2 -0.13 -4.03 -15.14
C ALA A 2 1.10 -3.42 -14.46
N TYR A 3 0.94 -2.32 -13.70
CA TYR A 3 2.06 -1.64 -13.02
C TYR A 3 1.61 -0.86 -11.78
N ILE A 4 2.57 -0.58 -10.89
CA ILE A 4 2.43 0.33 -9.75
C ILE A 4 3.65 1.25 -9.74
N LEU A 5 3.45 2.55 -9.87
CA LEU A 5 4.51 3.56 -9.94
C LEU A 5 4.37 4.57 -8.80
N LYS A 6 5.46 4.85 -8.10
CA LYS A 6 5.52 5.92 -7.11
C LYS A 6 6.00 7.23 -7.75
N ARG A 7 5.26 8.32 -7.58
CA ARG A 7 5.61 9.66 -8.09
C ARG A 7 5.29 10.71 -7.02
N ARG A 8 6.07 11.80 -6.94
CA ARG A 8 5.63 12.99 -6.18
C ARG A 8 4.75 13.85 -7.06
N VAL A 9 3.64 14.32 -6.51
CA VAL A 9 2.70 15.23 -7.19
C VAL A 9 2.36 16.40 -6.29
N ASP A 10 2.17 17.56 -6.90
CA ASP A 10 1.69 18.74 -6.21
C ASP A 10 0.15 18.70 -6.16
N TYR A 11 -0.38 18.53 -4.94
CA TYR A 11 -1.81 18.43 -4.71
C TYR A 11 -2.36 19.71 -4.09
N LYS A 12 -3.46 20.22 -4.65
CA LYS A 12 -4.25 21.34 -4.12
C LYS A 12 -5.68 20.87 -3.87
N ALA A 13 -6.18 21.05 -2.65
CA ALA A 13 -7.56 20.71 -2.31
C ALA A 13 -8.58 21.71 -2.88
N ASN A 14 -8.19 22.97 -3.02
CA ASN A 14 -8.97 24.03 -3.67
C ASN A 14 -8.03 25.09 -4.27
N GLN A 15 -8.56 26.05 -5.03
CA GLN A 15 -7.76 27.10 -5.68
C GLN A 15 -7.06 28.05 -4.69
N SER A 16 -7.60 28.20 -3.48
CA SER A 16 -7.11 29.14 -2.46
C SER A 16 -6.03 28.56 -1.56
N VAL A 17 -5.77 27.26 -1.60
CA VAL A 17 -4.84 26.55 -0.73
C VAL A 17 -3.50 26.30 -1.44
N LEU A 18 -2.41 26.47 -0.70
CA LEU A 18 -1.06 26.16 -1.18
C LEU A 18 -0.93 24.70 -1.57
N ALA A 19 -0.20 24.44 -2.66
CA ALA A 19 0.09 23.08 -3.09
C ALA A 19 0.97 22.37 -2.07
N VAL A 20 0.70 21.08 -1.87
CA VAL A 20 1.51 20.20 -1.03
C VAL A 20 2.06 19.08 -1.91
N SER A 21 3.38 18.90 -1.90
CA SER A 21 4.05 17.83 -2.62
C SER A 21 3.91 16.51 -1.86
N LEU A 22 3.11 15.58 -2.37
CA LEU A 22 2.82 14.29 -1.74
C LEU A 22 3.31 13.13 -2.62
N PRO A 23 3.88 12.07 -2.03
CA PRO A 23 4.11 10.81 -2.74
C PRO A 23 2.76 10.13 -3.05
N VAL A 24 2.57 9.68 -4.28
CA VAL A 24 1.36 8.97 -4.72
C VAL A 24 1.70 7.70 -5.49
N LEU A 25 0.76 6.76 -5.47
CA LEU A 25 0.79 5.55 -6.27
C LEU A 25 -0.09 5.72 -7.51
N ILE A 26 0.51 5.46 -8.66
CA ILE A 26 -0.13 5.46 -9.98
C ILE A 26 -0.22 4.02 -10.44
N THR A 27 -1.42 3.61 -10.80
CA THR A 27 -1.73 2.28 -11.32
C THR A 27 -2.15 2.38 -12.78
N ASP A 28 -2.38 1.24 -13.43
CA ASP A 28 -2.99 1.18 -14.77
C ASP A 28 -4.40 1.80 -14.82
N LYS A 29 -5.10 1.82 -13.68
CA LYS A 29 -6.40 2.49 -13.51
C LYS A 29 -6.27 3.97 -13.10
N GLY A 30 -5.06 4.50 -13.05
CA GLY A 30 -4.78 5.88 -12.64
C GLY A 30 -4.33 6.01 -11.18
N ILE A 31 -4.45 7.22 -10.63
CA ILE A 31 -4.03 7.55 -9.26
C ILE A 31 -5.02 6.96 -8.25
N LEU A 32 -4.51 6.40 -7.16
CA LEU A 32 -5.34 6.00 -6.02
C LEU A 32 -5.80 7.24 -5.24
N VAL A 33 -6.85 7.91 -5.73
CA VAL A 33 -7.32 9.22 -5.22
C VAL A 33 -7.71 9.17 -3.74
N SER A 34 -8.30 8.08 -3.27
CA SER A 34 -8.65 7.88 -1.85
C SER A 34 -7.40 7.95 -0.97
N HIS A 35 -6.32 7.28 -1.37
CA HIS A 35 -5.04 7.30 -0.66
C HIS A 35 -4.36 8.68 -0.72
N LEU A 36 -4.37 9.35 -1.87
CA LEU A 36 -3.86 10.73 -1.99
C LEU A 36 -4.60 11.69 -1.04
N ARG A 37 -5.94 11.62 -0.99
CA ARG A 37 -6.74 12.43 -0.06
C ARG A 37 -6.41 12.10 1.39
N PHE A 38 -6.24 10.83 1.72
CA PHE A 38 -5.81 10.40 3.05
C PHE A 38 -4.44 11.00 3.44
N LEU A 39 -3.44 10.92 2.55
CA LEU A 39 -2.11 11.51 2.78
C LEU A 39 -2.20 13.02 2.99
N TYR A 40 -3.08 13.70 2.25
CA TYR A 40 -3.34 15.13 2.44
C TYR A 40 -3.95 15.44 3.84
N THR A 41 -4.83 14.59 4.37
CA THR A 41 -5.31 14.76 5.77
C THR A 41 -4.18 14.59 6.80
N LYS A 42 -3.15 13.82 6.46
CA LYS A 42 -1.97 13.56 7.31
C LYS A 42 -0.73 14.36 6.90
N ARG A 43 -0.88 15.40 6.07
CA ARG A 43 0.23 16.23 5.54
C ARG A 43 1.14 16.85 6.60
N ASN A 44 0.67 16.99 7.83
CA ASN A 44 1.44 17.50 8.97
C ASN A 44 2.39 16.44 9.58
N LYS A 45 2.36 15.19 9.11
CA LYS A 45 3.31 14.15 9.52
C LYS A 45 4.64 14.30 8.80
N SER A 46 5.68 13.68 9.35
CA SER A 46 7.02 13.71 8.75
C SER A 46 7.04 13.04 7.38
N GLN A 47 7.98 13.46 6.52
CA GLN A 47 8.17 12.86 5.20
C GLN A 47 8.42 11.36 5.29
N SER A 48 9.24 10.91 6.26
CA SER A 48 9.49 9.49 6.50
C SER A 48 8.22 8.72 6.85
N TRP A 49 7.27 9.34 7.57
CA TRP A 49 5.99 8.71 7.88
C TRP A 49 5.13 8.56 6.62
N LEU A 50 5.07 9.59 5.76
CA LEU A 50 4.33 9.55 4.50
C LEU A 50 4.92 8.48 3.56
N GLU A 51 6.24 8.43 3.40
CA GLU A 51 6.92 7.42 2.57
C GLU A 51 6.67 6.00 3.07
N ARG A 52 6.75 5.76 4.39
CA ARG A 52 6.41 4.45 4.97
C ARG A 52 4.96 4.06 4.73
N ASN A 53 4.05 5.02 4.80
CA ASN A 53 2.63 4.79 4.51
C ASN A 53 2.40 4.42 3.04
N VAL A 54 2.99 5.19 2.11
CA VAL A 54 2.90 4.91 0.67
C VAL A 54 3.50 3.56 0.33
N PHE A 55 4.68 3.25 0.87
CA PHE A 55 5.32 1.97 0.68
C PHE A 55 4.44 0.81 1.18
N ALA A 56 3.77 0.97 2.32
CA ALA A 56 2.89 -0.08 2.82
C ALA A 56 1.72 -0.33 1.85
N VAL A 57 1.05 0.73 1.37
CA VAL A 57 -0.03 0.60 0.38
C VAL A 57 0.50 0.03 -0.95
N GLU A 58 1.71 0.38 -1.36
CA GLU A 58 2.36 -0.21 -2.55
C GLU A 58 2.52 -1.72 -2.42
N GLN A 59 2.98 -2.20 -1.26
CA GLN A 59 3.11 -3.64 -1.00
C GLN A 59 1.75 -4.34 -1.00
N LEU A 60 0.71 -3.74 -0.41
CA LEU A 60 -0.63 -4.28 -0.47
C LEU A 60 -1.12 -4.42 -1.93
N LEU A 61 -0.93 -3.38 -2.75
CA LEU A 61 -1.33 -3.43 -4.17
C LEU A 61 -0.57 -4.51 -4.95
N LYS A 62 0.74 -4.68 -4.69
CA LYS A 62 1.53 -5.76 -5.29
C LYS A 62 1.00 -7.13 -4.89
N PHE A 63 0.69 -7.32 -3.61
CA PHE A 63 0.10 -8.55 -3.10
C PHE A 63 -1.26 -8.85 -3.75
N MET A 64 -2.15 -7.85 -3.80
CA MET A 64 -3.45 -7.97 -4.46
C MET A 64 -3.33 -8.33 -5.94
N ASN A 65 -2.31 -7.81 -6.62
CA ASN A 65 -2.08 -8.11 -8.02
C ASN A 65 -1.70 -9.58 -8.23
N ALA A 66 -0.81 -10.10 -7.39
CA ALA A 66 -0.38 -11.50 -7.41
C ALA A 66 -1.51 -12.49 -7.07
N HIS A 67 -2.54 -12.05 -6.35
CA HIS A 67 -3.64 -12.89 -5.85
C HIS A 67 -5.03 -12.40 -6.32
N SER A 68 -5.09 -11.78 -7.50
CA SER A 68 -6.23 -10.98 -7.97
C SER A 68 -7.57 -11.73 -8.16
N SER A 69 -7.61 -13.04 -7.94
CA SER A 69 -8.81 -13.90 -8.00
C SER A 69 -8.96 -14.87 -6.83
N THR A 70 -8.16 -14.74 -5.76
CA THR A 70 -8.02 -15.80 -4.74
C THR A 70 -8.92 -15.60 -3.51
N PHE A 71 -9.28 -14.36 -3.17
CA PHE A 71 -9.91 -14.05 -1.88
C PHE A 71 -11.37 -13.66 -2.00
N THR A 72 -12.20 -14.14 -1.07
CA THR A 72 -13.65 -13.90 -1.05
C THR A 72 -14.04 -12.74 -0.12
N SER A 73 -13.17 -12.39 0.84
CA SER A 73 -13.37 -11.24 1.73
C SER A 73 -12.09 -10.42 1.96
N ALA A 74 -12.27 -9.13 2.31
CA ALA A 74 -11.16 -8.24 2.65
C ALA A 74 -10.36 -8.72 3.87
N THR A 75 -11.03 -9.33 4.86
CA THR A 75 -10.37 -9.87 6.07
C THR A 75 -9.44 -11.03 5.75
N GLU A 76 -9.86 -11.90 4.84
CA GLU A 76 -9.07 -13.06 4.39
C GLU A 76 -7.82 -12.59 3.63
N LEU A 77 -8.00 -11.64 2.71
CA LEU A 77 -6.91 -11.00 1.98
C LEU A 77 -5.90 -10.37 2.93
N LEU A 78 -6.39 -9.64 3.93
CA LEU A 78 -5.56 -8.98 4.93
C LEU A 78 -4.75 -9.95 5.78
N ARG A 79 -5.37 -11.06 6.23
CA ARG A 79 -4.68 -12.10 6.99
C ARG A 79 -3.58 -12.73 6.16
N SER A 80 -3.89 -13.16 4.94
CA SER A 80 -2.92 -13.76 4.04
C SER A 80 -1.78 -12.79 3.68
N PHE A 81 -2.09 -11.51 3.50
CA PHE A 81 -1.06 -10.49 3.30
C PHE A 81 -0.11 -10.36 4.50
N VAL A 82 -0.65 -10.35 5.72
CA VAL A 82 0.17 -10.31 6.94
C VAL A 82 1.05 -11.57 7.05
N ASP A 83 0.48 -12.75 6.77
CA ASP A 83 1.23 -14.00 6.80
C ASP A 83 2.41 -13.96 5.81
N VAL A 84 2.18 -13.52 4.57
CA VAL A 84 3.24 -13.40 3.56
C VAL A 84 4.29 -12.35 3.93
N LEU A 85 3.92 -11.28 4.65
CA LEU A 85 4.91 -10.33 5.17
C LEU A 85 5.76 -10.93 6.30
N CYS A 86 5.16 -11.74 7.17
CA CYS A 86 5.85 -12.35 8.31
C CYS A 86 6.74 -13.53 7.89
N PHE A 87 6.23 -14.41 7.03
CA PHE A 87 6.87 -15.68 6.67
C PHE A 87 7.56 -15.63 5.30
N GLY A 88 7.39 -14.55 4.54
CA GLY A 88 7.87 -14.47 3.16
C GLY A 88 6.93 -15.17 2.17
N SER A 89 7.22 -15.00 0.88
CA SER A 89 6.47 -15.63 -0.22
C SER A 89 7.21 -16.81 -0.87
N ILE A 90 8.47 -17.03 -0.51
CA ILE A 90 9.31 -18.09 -1.07
C ILE A 90 9.11 -19.37 -0.26
N ASP A 91 8.80 -20.47 -0.94
CA ASP A 91 8.65 -21.79 -0.32
C ASP A 91 10.00 -22.48 -0.03
N ASP A 92 9.96 -23.61 0.68
CA ASP A 92 11.15 -24.39 1.02
C ASP A 92 11.90 -24.93 -0.22
N SER A 93 11.23 -24.97 -1.39
CA SER A 93 11.79 -25.37 -2.68
C SER A 93 12.35 -24.19 -3.50
N GLN A 94 12.48 -23.00 -2.90
CA GLN A 94 12.92 -21.75 -3.53
C GLN A 94 12.01 -21.26 -4.67
N ASN A 95 10.76 -21.72 -4.71
CA ASN A 95 9.76 -21.24 -5.65
C ASN A 95 8.87 -20.18 -4.99
N ASP A 96 8.43 -19.21 -5.79
CA ASP A 96 7.41 -18.26 -5.36
C ASP A 96 6.29 -18.18 -6.40
N PRO A 97 5.18 -18.90 -6.19
CA PRO A 97 4.01 -18.87 -7.08
C PRO A 97 3.40 -17.47 -7.23
N SER A 98 3.60 -16.58 -6.25
CA SER A 98 3.10 -15.20 -6.26
C SER A 98 4.01 -14.23 -7.03
N ASN A 99 5.23 -14.66 -7.40
CA ASN A 99 6.28 -13.84 -8.03
C ASN A 99 6.62 -12.55 -7.24
N LEU A 100 6.40 -12.53 -5.93
CA LEU A 100 6.68 -11.38 -5.07
C LEU A 100 8.14 -11.36 -4.61
N TYR A 101 8.74 -12.55 -4.45
CA TYR A 101 10.07 -12.84 -3.92
C TYR A 101 10.37 -12.12 -2.61
N TRP A 102 9.39 -12.05 -1.71
CA TRP A 102 9.54 -11.39 -0.42
C TRP A 102 10.17 -12.33 0.60
N SER A 103 11.25 -11.87 1.22
CA SER A 103 11.81 -12.52 2.40
C SER A 103 10.97 -12.22 3.65
N PRO A 104 10.99 -13.12 4.65
CA PRO A 104 10.37 -12.89 5.96
C PRO A 104 10.80 -11.54 6.55
N ARG A 105 9.84 -10.73 7.00
CA ARG A 105 10.13 -9.49 7.72
C ARG A 105 10.01 -9.72 9.22
N LYS A 106 10.86 -9.04 9.99
CA LYS A 106 10.71 -9.03 11.45
C LYS A 106 9.35 -8.46 11.81
N VAL A 107 8.68 -9.05 12.80
CA VAL A 107 7.34 -8.65 13.25
C VAL A 107 7.28 -7.16 13.61
N GLU A 108 8.37 -6.60 14.14
CA GLU A 108 8.53 -5.17 14.45
C GLU A 108 8.51 -4.24 13.21
N ASP A 109 8.90 -4.74 12.04
CA ASP A 109 8.95 -4.00 10.77
C ASP A 109 7.69 -4.18 9.92
N VAL A 110 6.79 -5.09 10.31
CA VAL A 110 5.53 -5.28 9.60
C VAL A 110 4.64 -4.08 9.92
N ASN A 111 4.56 -3.15 8.96
CA ASN A 111 3.78 -1.90 9.02
C ASN A 111 2.25 -2.11 9.13
N VAL A 112 1.76 -3.24 9.68
CA VAL A 112 0.34 -3.60 9.80
C VAL A 112 -0.47 -2.46 10.44
N THR A 113 0.07 -1.83 11.49
CA THR A 113 -0.59 -0.70 12.16
C THR A 113 -0.79 0.52 11.24
N ILE A 114 0.15 0.76 10.32
CA ILE A 114 0.07 1.86 9.36
C ILE A 114 -0.91 1.51 8.24
N LEU A 115 -0.94 0.25 7.82
CA LEU A 115 -1.87 -0.30 6.83
C LEU A 115 -3.30 -0.25 7.32
N MET A 116 -3.59 -0.77 8.52
CA MET A 116 -4.95 -0.81 9.09
C MET A 116 -5.58 0.58 9.14
N LYS A 117 -4.84 1.58 9.66
CA LYS A 117 -5.31 2.98 9.70
C LYS A 117 -5.56 3.61 8.32
N SER A 118 -4.90 3.10 7.29
CA SER A 118 -5.07 3.59 5.91
C SER A 118 -6.20 2.86 5.20
N MET A 119 -6.35 1.56 5.46
CA MET A 119 -7.36 0.69 4.86
C MET A 119 -8.76 0.97 5.39
N ASP A 120 -8.93 1.26 6.69
CA ASP A 120 -10.22 1.68 7.24
C ASP A 120 -10.80 2.86 6.44
N MET A 121 -9.97 3.78 5.95
CA MET A 121 -10.41 4.92 5.13
C MET A 121 -10.53 4.60 3.63
N ILE A 122 -9.67 3.75 3.08
CA ILE A 122 -9.70 3.41 1.64
C ILE A 122 -10.92 2.54 1.29
N PHE A 123 -11.39 1.68 2.21
CA PHE A 123 -12.49 0.75 1.97
C PHE A 123 -13.86 1.21 2.51
N LEU A 124 -13.93 2.34 3.23
CA LEU A 124 -15.18 2.98 3.70
C LEU A 124 -15.63 4.18 2.83
N THR A 125 -15.01 4.42 1.67
CA THR A 125 -15.40 5.46 0.70
C THR A 125 -15.74 4.86 -0.65
#